data_AF-A0A927SYZ1-F1
#
_entry.id   AF-A0A927SYZ1-F1
#
_cell.length_a   1.000
_cell.length_b   1.000
_cell.length_c   1.000
_cell.angle_alpha   90.00
_cell.angle_beta   90.00
_cell.angle_gamma   90.00
#
_symmetry.space_group_name_H-M   'P 1'
#
loop_
_entity.id
_entity.type
_entity.pdbx_description
1 polymer ?
#
loop_
_entity_poly.entity_id
_entity_poly.type
_entity_poly.pdbx_seq_one_letter_code
_entity_poly.pdbx_strand_id
1 'polypeptide(L)'
;MRCQKCGKQLDSRARFCTSCDYDNYPEMNRVKTKANVIKTQNTTVSTSNNVNTVSSSTKNQPQKKPKVGFIIFIIVLIYILMNILGLGD
;
A
#
# COMPACT_ATOMS: atom_id res chain seq x y z
N MET A 1 -7.39 -3.10 -15.86
CA MET A 1 -6.59 -4.33 -16.17
C MET A 1 -6.98 -5.44 -15.19
N ARG A 2 -6.43 -6.66 -15.31
CA ARG A 2 -6.62 -7.72 -14.31
C ARG A 2 -5.28 -8.10 -13.68
N CYS A 3 -5.29 -8.50 -12.42
CA CYS A 3 -4.11 -9.02 -11.75
C CYS A 3 -3.67 -10.34 -12.41
N GLN A 4 -2.40 -10.45 -12.77
CA GLN A 4 -1.85 -11.66 -13.40
C GLN A 4 -1.84 -12.86 -12.44
N LYS A 5 -1.78 -12.63 -11.13
CA LYS A 5 -1.74 -13.69 -10.11
C LYS A 5 -3.13 -14.18 -9.69
N CYS A 6 -4.09 -13.28 -9.47
CA CYS A 6 -5.39 -13.64 -8.87
C CYS A 6 -6.62 -13.32 -9.74
N GLY A 7 -6.44 -12.73 -10.92
CA GLY A 7 -7.53 -12.45 -11.87
C GLY A 7 -8.47 -11.29 -11.49
N LYS A 8 -8.35 -10.74 -10.26
CA LYS A 8 -9.18 -9.61 -9.82
C LYS A 8 -8.94 -8.35 -10.65
N GLN A 9 -9.99 -7.54 -10.78
CA GLN A 9 -9.94 -6.31 -11.54
C GLN A 9 -9.06 -5.29 -10.81
N LEU A 10 -8.10 -4.73 -11.53
CA LEU A 10 -7.18 -3.72 -11.05
C LEU A 10 -7.33 -2.44 -11.86
N ASP A 11 -7.16 -1.32 -11.17
CA ASP A 11 -6.96 -0.04 -11.85
C ASP A 11 -5.75 -0.15 -12.79
N SER A 12 -5.88 0.40 -13.99
CA SER A 12 -4.80 0.51 -14.97
C SER A 12 -3.51 1.16 -14.44
N ARG A 13 -3.62 2.03 -13.43
CA ARG A 13 -2.48 2.71 -12.80
C ARG A 13 -2.00 2.04 -11.50
N ALA A 14 -2.68 0.97 -11.05
CA ALA A 14 -2.32 0.29 -9.81
C ALA A 14 -1.07 -0.57 -10.00
N ARG A 15 -0.01 -0.21 -9.28
CA ARG A 15 1.24 -0.99 -9.22
C ARG A 15 1.05 -2.32 -8.48
N PHE A 16 0.34 -2.30 -7.36
CA PHE A 16 0.16 -3.47 -6.51
C PHE A 16 -1.30 -3.93 -6.50
N CYS A 17 -1.50 -5.24 -6.45
CA CYS A 17 -2.82 -5.81 -6.25
C CYS A 17 -3.20 -5.76 -4.77
N THR A 18 -4.17 -4.93 -4.41
CA THR A 18 -4.68 -4.80 -3.02
C THR A 18 -5.35 -6.06 -2.47
N SER A 19 -5.57 -7.07 -3.32
CA SER A 19 -6.26 -8.29 -2.95
C SER A 19 -5.36 -9.52 -2.77
N CYS A 20 -4.14 -9.48 -3.31
CA CYS A 20 -3.18 -10.59 -3.19
C CYS A 20 -1.72 -10.13 -3.04
N ASP A 21 -1.51 -8.83 -2.88
CA ASP A 21 -0.24 -8.12 -2.67
C ASP A 21 0.82 -8.37 -3.75
N TYR A 22 0.40 -8.78 -4.94
CA TYR A 22 1.29 -8.98 -6.09
C TYR A 22 1.66 -7.65 -6.75
N ASP A 23 2.95 -7.43 -7.05
CA ASP A 23 3.41 -6.34 -7.91
C ASP A 23 3.02 -6.66 -9.36
N ASN A 24 2.06 -5.91 -9.88
CA ASN A 24 1.42 -6.12 -11.18
C ASN A 24 1.93 -5.11 -12.23
N TYR A 25 3.06 -4.45 -11.97
CA TYR A 25 3.64 -3.47 -12.88
C TYR A 25 4.48 -4.17 -13.97
N PRO A 26 4.27 -3.84 -15.26
CA PRO A 26 5.12 -4.35 -16.33
C PRO A 26 6.56 -3.87 -16.09
N GLU A 27 7.51 -4.80 -16.22
CA GLU A 27 8.93 -4.64 -15.89
C GLU A 27 9.46 -3.26 -16.32
N MET A 28 9.64 -2.37 -15.35
CA MET A 28 10.19 -1.03 -15.59
C MET A 28 11.63 -1.17 -16.07
N ASN A 29 11.93 -0.54 -17.20
CA ASN A 29 13.24 -0.55 -17.89
C ASN A 29 14.40 -0.72 -16.92
N ARG A 30 15.01 -1.92 -16.92
CA ARG A 30 16.27 -2.15 -16.21
C ARG A 30 17.29 -1.16 -16.75
N VAL A 31 17.57 -0.12 -15.97
CA VAL A 31 18.67 0.78 -16.27
C VAL A 31 19.92 -0.09 -16.18
N LYS A 32 20.57 -0.35 -17.33
CA LYS A 32 21.85 -1.05 -17.37
C LYS A 32 22.89 -0.13 -16.73
N THR A 33 22.97 -0.14 -15.41
CA THR A 33 24.13 0.44 -14.74
C THR A 33 25.34 -0.38 -15.15
N LYS A 34 26.42 0.30 -15.56
CA LYS A 34 27.73 -0.32 -15.73
C LYS A 34 28.20 -0.78 -14.35
N ALA A 35 27.72 -1.93 -13.90
CA ALA A 35 28.12 -2.55 -12.66
C ALA A 35 29.57 -3.02 -12.84
N ASN A 36 30.51 -2.36 -12.15
CA ASN A 36 31.74 -3.03 -11.79
C ASN A 36 31.34 -4.26 -10.96
N VAL A 37 31.68 -5.42 -11.50
CA VAL A 37 31.24 -6.73 -11.08
C VAL A 37 31.85 -7.05 -9.72
N ILE A 38 31.06 -6.92 -8.66
CA ILE A 38 31.24 -7.77 -7.48
C ILE A 38 29.96 -8.61 -7.38
N LYS A 39 30.09 -9.87 -7.82
CA LYS A 39 29.03 -10.87 -7.88
C LYS A 39 28.29 -11.00 -6.55
N THR A 40 26.98 -10.81 -6.56
CA THR A 40 26.05 -11.69 -5.86
C THR A 40 24.84 -11.86 -6.76
N GLN A 41 24.98 -12.78 -7.71
CA GLN A 41 23.87 -13.33 -8.46
C GLN A 41 23.09 -14.24 -7.51
N ASN A 42 21.76 -14.18 -7.56
CA ASN A 42 20.87 -15.33 -7.53
C ASN A 42 19.44 -14.87 -7.85
N THR A 43 19.09 -14.93 -9.14
CA THR A 43 17.72 -15.09 -9.60
C THR A 43 17.57 -16.55 -10.00
N THR A 44 16.66 -17.28 -9.35
CA THR A 44 15.72 -18.18 -10.04
C THR A 44 14.61 -18.60 -9.08
N VAL A 45 13.37 -18.33 -9.51
CA VAL A 45 12.25 -19.28 -9.55
C VAL A 45 12.39 -20.49 -8.63
N SER A 46 11.55 -20.51 -7.59
CA SER A 46 11.13 -21.64 -6.74
C SER A 46 12.18 -22.71 -6.44
N THR A 47 12.89 -22.58 -5.31
CA THR A 47 13.45 -23.71 -4.56
C THR A 47 13.49 -23.35 -3.08
N SER A 48 12.86 -24.20 -2.26
CA SER A 48 13.01 -24.23 -0.81
C SER A 48 14.48 -24.18 -0.42
N ASN A 49 14.89 -23.29 0.48
CA ASN A 49 15.84 -23.59 1.56
C ASN A 49 15.92 -22.43 2.56
N ASN A 50 15.77 -22.83 3.82
CA ASN A 50 15.81 -22.02 5.03
C ASN A 50 17.14 -21.27 5.16
N VAL A 51 17.08 -19.94 5.18
CA VAL A 51 18.12 -19.07 5.76
C VAL A 51 17.40 -17.97 6.54
N ASN A 52 17.43 -18.08 7.86
CA ASN A 52 17.01 -17.03 8.78
C ASN A 52 17.95 -15.83 8.63
N THR A 53 17.62 -14.92 7.71
CA THR A 53 18.05 -13.53 7.80
C THR A 53 16.80 -12.72 8.06
N VAL A 54 16.65 -12.33 9.33
CA VAL A 54 15.65 -11.39 9.83
C VAL A 54 15.95 -10.05 9.16
N SER A 55 15.53 -9.92 7.90
CA SER A 55 15.30 -8.64 7.26
C SER A 55 14.01 -8.14 7.89
N SER A 56 14.18 -7.38 8.97
CA SER A 56 13.19 -6.55 9.61
C SER A 56 12.53 -5.66 8.55
N SER A 57 11.53 -6.22 7.87
CA SER A 57 10.46 -5.46 7.25
C SER A 57 9.72 -4.81 8.39
N THR A 58 10.18 -3.62 8.76
CA THR A 58 9.35 -2.63 9.42
C THR A 58 8.14 -2.46 8.52
N LYS A 59 7.01 -3.07 8.92
CA LYS A 59 5.70 -2.78 8.36
C LYS A 59 5.45 -1.30 8.62
N ASN A 60 5.88 -0.45 7.69
CA ASN A 60 5.37 0.91 7.60
C ASN A 60 3.95 0.77 7.09
N GLN A 61 3.05 0.54 8.05
CA GLN A 61 1.64 0.77 7.92
C GLN A 61 1.48 2.14 7.23
N PRO A 62 0.74 2.25 6.11
CA PRO A 62 0.32 3.54 5.64
C PRO A 62 -0.57 4.14 6.74
N GLN A 63 -0.01 5.07 7.49
CA GLN A 63 -0.72 5.95 8.41
C GLN A 63 -1.84 6.59 7.57
N LYS A 64 -3.06 6.05 7.65
CA LYS A 64 -4.24 6.65 7.04
C LYS A 64 -4.41 8.00 7.72
N LYS A 65 -3.86 9.05 7.10
CA LYS A 65 -4.03 10.42 7.58
C LYS A 65 -5.54 10.68 7.71
N PRO A 66 -6.05 11.01 8.91
CA PRO A 66 -7.44 11.40 9.05
C PRO A 66 -7.67 12.62 8.16
N LYS A 67 -8.68 12.54 7.29
CA LYS A 67 -9.10 13.68 6.48
C LYS A 67 -9.62 14.73 7.45
N VAL A 68 -8.89 15.83 7.62
CA VAL A 68 -9.25 16.96 8.49
C VAL A 68 -10.71 17.42 8.25
N GLY A 69 -11.22 17.29 7.02
CA GLY A 69 -12.62 17.59 6.69
C GLY A 69 -13.67 16.75 7.43
N PHE A 70 -13.35 15.51 7.84
CA PHE A 70 -14.29 14.66 8.58
C PHE A 70 -14.47 15.13 10.03
N ILE A 71 -13.40 15.67 10.64
CA ILE A 71 -13.44 16.21 12.00
C ILE A 71 -14.30 17.47 12.05
N ILE A 72 -14.14 18.37 11.08
CA ILE A 72 -14.92 19.62 10.99
C ILE A 72 -16.41 19.32 10.79
N PHE A 73 -16.75 18.33 9.95
CA PHE A 73 -18.14 17.92 9.73
C PHE A 73 -18.80 17.39 11.02
N ILE A 74 -18.08 16.60 11.82
CA ILE A 74 -18.58 16.09 13.10
C ILE A 74 -18.85 17.24 14.08
N ILE A 75 -17.94 18.21 14.19
CA ILE A 75 -18.09 19.35 15.10
C ILE A 75 -19.32 20.19 14.72
N VAL A 76 -19.50 20.49 13.43
CA VAL A 76 -20.66 21.26 12.94
C VAL A 76 -21.97 20.50 13.19
N LEU A 77 -22.00 19.18 12.96
CA LEU A 77 -23.17 18.36 13.17
C LEU A 77 -23.56 18.28 14.67
N ILE A 78 -22.58 18.17 15.57
CA ILE A 78 -22.82 18.22 17.02
C ILE A 78 -23.37 19.58 17.43
N TYR A 79 -22.80 20.69 16.93
CA TYR A 79 -23.28 22.03 17.24
C TYR A 79 -24.73 22.25 16.79
N ILE A 80 -25.08 21.79 15.59
CA ILE A 80 -26.45 21.83 15.08
C ILE A 80 -27.38 20.97 15.95
N LEU A 81 -26.96 19.77 16.34
CA LEU A 81 -27.75 18.90 17.24
C LEU A 81 -27.98 19.54 18.60
N MET A 82 -26.97 20.16 19.21
CA MET A 82 -27.11 20.87 20.48
C MET A 82 -28.09 22.05 20.37
N ASN A 83 -28.06 22.76 19.25
CA ASN A 83 -28.97 23.87 18.98
C ASN A 83 -30.42 23.41 18.69
N ILE A 84 -30.61 22.25 18.04
CA ILE A 84 -31.94 21.67 17.76
C ILE A 84 -32.55 21.04 19.02
N LEU A 85 -31.74 20.34 19.82
CA LEU A 85 -32.21 19.66 21.02
C LEU A 85 -32.54 20.63 22.17
N GLY A 86 -32.18 21.92 22.04
CA GLY A 86 -32.51 22.92 23.04
C GLY A 86 -31.94 22.62 24.43
N LEU A 87 -30.88 21.81 24.53
CA LEU A 87 -30.14 21.57 25.78
C LEU A 87 -29.20 22.74 26.13
N GLY A 88 -29.58 23.95 25.71
CA GLY A 88 -28.90 25.20 26.04
C GLY A 88 -29.78 26.00 26.99
N ASP A 89 -29.74 25.63 28.27
CA ASP A 89 -29.91 26.57 29.38
C ASP A 89 -28.52 26.86 29.98
#